data_AF-A0A3D9HRG6-F1
#
_entry.id   AF-A0A3D9HRG6-F1
#
_cell.length_a   1.000
_cell.length_b   1.000
_cell.length_c   1.000
_cell.angle_alpha   90.00
_cell.angle_beta   90.00
_cell.angle_gamma   90.00
#
_symmetry.space_group_name_H-M   'P 1'
#
loop_
_entity.id
_entity.type
_entity.pdbx_description
1 polymer ?
#
loop_
_entity_poly.entity_id
_entity_poly.type
_entity_poly.pdbx_seq_one_letter_code
_entity_poly.pdbx_strand_id
1 'polypeptide(L)' 'MDDGGMGSLLFDPDCPEERRLGEQISEGVFFDIDGVEVSVALNVDNLGALYELDVWKVTFEKTIQLPDDIREFKVTGPVR' A
#
# COMPACT_ATOMS: atom_id res chain seq x y z
N MET A 1 -10.62 -6.51 -4.62
CA MET A 1 -10.90 -5.36 -3.75
C MET A 1 -11.52 -4.28 -4.62
N ASP A 2 -12.63 -3.67 -4.20
CA ASP A 2 -13.07 -2.41 -4.79
C ASP A 2 -12.47 -1.33 -3.90
N ASP A 3 -11.25 -0.90 -4.21
CA ASP A 3 -10.53 0.13 -3.48
C ASP A 3 -10.97 1.54 -3.94
N GLY A 4 -12.04 1.66 -4.72
CA GLY A 4 -12.47 2.93 -5.31
C GLY A 4 -11.45 3.53 -6.30
N GLY A 5 -10.41 2.79 -6.69
CA GLY A 5 -9.29 3.26 -7.50
C GLY A 5 -8.26 4.07 -6.72
N MET A 6 -8.13 3.85 -5.40
CA MET A 6 -7.08 4.46 -4.57
C MET A 6 -5.67 3.98 -4.95
N GLY A 7 -5.56 2.81 -5.58
CA GLY A 7 -4.32 2.27 -6.12
C GLY A 7 -3.78 1.05 -5.36
N SER A 8 -4.58 0.46 -4.47
CA SER A 8 -4.17 -0.70 -3.68
C SER A 8 -4.03 -1.94 -4.58
N LEU A 9 -3.01 -2.76 -4.32
CA LEU A 9 -2.68 -3.96 -5.10
C LEU A 9 -2.73 -5.19 -4.20
N LEU A 10 -3.57 -6.16 -4.54
CA LEU A 10 -3.57 -7.47 -3.90
C LEU A 10 -2.57 -8.40 -4.59
N PHE A 11 -1.68 -9.02 -3.81
CA PHE A 11 -0.74 -10.01 -4.30
C PHE A 11 -1.37 -11.41 -4.25
N ASP A 12 -1.61 -11.95 -5.44
CA ASP A 12 -2.24 -13.26 -5.69
C ASP A 12 -3.75 -13.29 -5.35
N PRO A 13 -4.61 -12.77 -6.25
CA PRO A 13 -6.06 -12.72 -6.04
C PRO A 13 -6.75 -14.09 -6.12
N ASP A 14 -6.08 -15.12 -6.66
CA ASP A 14 -6.64 -16.47 -6.88
C ASP A 14 -6.25 -17.46 -5.76
N CYS A 15 -5.65 -16.94 -4.69
CA CYS A 15 -5.06 -17.75 -3.63
C CYS A 15 -6.11 -18.49 -2.77
N PRO A 16 -5.79 -19.68 -2.21
CA PRO A 16 -6.70 -20.47 -1.39
C PRO A 16 -7.32 -19.69 -0.21
N GLU A 17 -8.57 -20.04 0.14
CA GLU A 17 -9.42 -19.44 1.20
C GLU A 17 -8.75 -19.31 2.59
N GLU A 18 -7.61 -19.96 2.79
CA GLU A 18 -6.86 -19.96 4.04
C GLU A 18 -5.96 -18.72 4.23
N ARG A 19 -5.62 -18.00 3.15
CA ARG A 19 -4.82 -16.78 3.26
C ARG A 19 -5.64 -15.62 3.77
N ARG A 20 -5.10 -14.93 4.76
CA ARG A 20 -5.70 -13.76 5.41
C ARG A 20 -4.60 -12.77 5.69
N LEU A 21 -4.97 -11.49 5.77
CA LEU A 21 -4.06 -10.43 6.23
C LEU A 21 -3.38 -10.86 7.54
N GLY A 22 -2.04 -10.84 7.54
CA GLY A 22 -1.20 -11.17 8.69
C GLY A 22 -0.72 -9.91 9.38
N GLU A 23 0.42 -9.37 8.91
CA GLU A 23 1.05 -8.19 9.50
C GLU A 23 1.52 -7.19 8.44
N GLN A 24 1.61 -5.92 8.85
CA GLN A 24 2.28 -4.86 8.10
C GLN A 24 3.78 -4.96 8.35
N ILE A 25 4.57 -5.12 7.27
CA ILE A 25 6.03 -5.26 7.35
C ILE A 25 6.78 -3.98 6.97
N SER A 26 6.10 -3.06 6.27
CA SER A 26 6.62 -1.73 5.93
C SER A 26 5.50 -0.73 5.75
N GLU A 27 5.78 0.53 6.05
CA GLU A 27 4.88 1.65 5.78
C GLU A 27 5.68 2.90 5.49
N GLY A 28 5.15 3.73 4.60
CA GLY A 28 5.71 5.03 4.30
C GLY A 28 4.71 5.94 3.64
N VAL A 29 5.16 7.17 3.39
CA VAL A 29 4.35 8.23 2.82
C VAL A 29 5.08 8.91 1.67
N PHE A 30 4.31 9.46 0.74
CA PHE A 30 4.76 10.44 -0.24
C PHE A 30 3.69 11.51 -0.44
N PHE A 31 4.03 12.59 -1.15
CA PHE A 31 3.05 13.59 -1.57
C PHE A 31 2.74 13.40 -3.05
N ASP A 32 1.47 13.26 -3.38
CA ASP A 32 0.98 13.21 -4.76
C ASP A 32 1.21 14.58 -5.45
N ILE A 33 1.03 14.65 -6.77
CA ILE A 33 1.34 15.85 -7.56
C ILE A 33 0.48 17.06 -7.20
N ASP A 34 -0.67 16.85 -6.57
CA ASP A 34 -1.54 17.89 -6.03
C ASP A 34 -1.17 18.30 -4.58
N GLY A 35 -0.10 17.75 -4.03
CA GLY A 35 0.41 18.05 -2.68
C GLY A 35 -0.34 17.34 -1.56
N VAL A 36 -1.23 16.38 -1.87
CA VAL A 36 -1.94 15.58 -0.87
C VAL A 36 -1.08 14.39 -0.46
N GLU A 37 -1.03 14.09 0.84
CA GLU A 37 -0.30 12.94 1.37
C GLU A 37 -0.97 11.61 0.97
N VAL A 38 -0.15 10.66 0.55
CA VAL A 38 -0.52 9.29 0.26
C VAL A 38 0.28 8.38 1.18
N SER A 39 -0.42 7.59 1.98
CA SER A 39 0.16 6.52 2.78
C SER A 39 0.20 5.22 1.98
N VAL A 40 1.29 4.47 2.12
CA VAL A 40 1.47 3.17 1.50
C VAL A 40 1.92 2.16 2.55
N ALA A 41 1.18 1.06 2.68
CA ALA A 41 1.49 -0.03 3.59
C ALA A 41 1.75 -1.33 2.81
N LEU A 42 2.85 -2.02 3.14
CA LEU A 42 3.16 -3.35 2.61
C LEU A 42 2.80 -4.40 3.65
N ASN A 43 1.86 -5.26 3.28
CA ASN A 43 1.29 -6.29 4.13
C ASN A 43 1.67 -7.69 3.65
N VAL A 44 1.99 -8.56 4.61
CA VAL A 44 2.10 -10.01 4.39
C VAL A 44 0.89 -10.71 4.98
N ASP A 45 0.64 -11.92 4.49
CA ASP A 45 -0.42 -12.79 4.99
C ASP A 45 -0.02 -13.49 6.29
N ASN A 46 -0.93 -14.30 6.82
CA ASN A 46 -0.73 -15.17 7.97
C ASN A 46 0.34 -16.28 7.78
N LEU A 47 0.89 -16.44 6.58
CA LEU A 47 1.96 -17.38 6.24
C LEU A 47 3.30 -16.66 5.95
N GLY A 48 3.33 -15.33 6.04
CA GLY A 48 4.50 -14.48 5.77
C GLY A 48 4.76 -14.18 4.30
N ALA A 49 3.85 -14.52 3.38
CA ALA A 49 3.97 -14.17 1.96
C ALA A 49 3.31 -12.81 1.65
N LEU A 50 3.80 -12.10 0.62
CA LEU A 50 3.22 -10.83 0.17
C LEU A 50 1.72 -10.97 -0.06
N TYR A 51 0.95 -10.06 0.53
CA TYR A 51 -0.51 -10.11 0.54
C TYR A 51 -1.12 -8.87 -0.09
N GLU A 52 -0.71 -7.68 0.34
CA GLU A 52 -1.28 -6.43 -0.18
C GLU A 52 -0.27 -5.28 -0.13
N LEU A 53 -0.31 -4.42 -1.14
CA LEU A 53 0.23 -3.07 -1.10
C LEU A 53 -0.97 -2.12 -1.00
N ASP A 54 -1.26 -1.64 0.20
CA ASP A 54 -2.38 -0.75 0.42
C ASP A 54 -1.93 0.70 0.16
N VAL A 55 -2.69 1.43 -0.65
CA VAL A 55 -2.41 2.83 -1.05
C VAL A 55 -3.60 3.68 -0.64
N TRP A 56 -3.38 4.61 0.28
CA TRP A 56 -4.43 5.47 0.81
C TRP A 56 -4.05 6.94 0.71
N LYS A 57 -4.76 7.66 -0.16
CA LYS A 57 -4.73 9.13 -0.20
C LYS A 57 -5.69 9.71 0.84
N VAL A 58 -5.22 10.62 1.70
CA VAL A 58 -6.01 11.13 2.85
C VAL A 58 -7.33 11.81 2.48
N THR A 59 -7.52 12.21 1.22
CA THR A 59 -8.76 12.79 0.70
C THR A 59 -9.77 11.77 0.16
N PHE A 60 -9.43 10.47 0.15
CA PHE A 60 -10.20 9.39 -0.49
C PHE A 60 -10.38 9.55 -2.02
N GLU A 61 -9.62 10.47 -2.62
CA GLU A 61 -9.52 10.59 -4.06
C GLU A 61 -8.49 9.60 -4.61
N LYS A 62 -8.52 9.39 -5.93
CA LYS A 62 -7.53 8.52 -6.59
C LYS A 62 -6.14 9.15 -6.51
N THR A 63 -5.14 8.29 -6.32
CA THR A 63 -3.73 8.68 -6.51
C THR A 63 -3.51 9.04 -7.97
N ILE A 64 -3.02 10.25 -8.24
CA ILE A 64 -2.79 10.77 -9.58
C ILE A 64 -1.49 10.19 -10.14
N GLN A 65 -0.42 10.24 -9.34
CA GLN A 65 0.90 9.79 -9.77
C GLN A 65 1.70 9.21 -8.60
N LEU A 66 2.37 8.07 -8.85
CA LEU A 66 3.38 7.52 -7.95
C LEU A 66 4.70 8.29 -8.10
N PRO A 67 5.54 8.39 -7.05
CA PRO A 67 6.78 9.13 -7.12
C PRO A 67 7.74 8.52 -8.16
N ASP A 68 8.36 9.38 -8.98
CA ASP A 68 9.38 8.98 -9.97
C ASP A 68 10.77 8.76 -9.33
N ASP A 69 11.00 9.39 -8.16
CA ASP A 69 12.23 9.30 -7.40
C ASP A 69 11.99 8.61 -6.04
N ILE A 70 12.74 7.54 -5.78
CA ILE A 70 12.64 6.79 -4.53
C ILE A 70 12.87 7.64 -3.27
N ARG A 71 13.58 8.77 -3.40
CA ARG A 71 13.85 9.70 -2.28
C ARG A 71 12.61 10.49 -1.84
N GLU A 72 11.56 10.53 -2.67
CA GLU A 72 10.29 11.19 -2.35
C GLU A 72 9.43 10.33 -1.42
N PHE A 73 9.64 9.00 -1.42
CA PHE A 73 8.98 8.09 -0.51
C PHE A 73 9.74 8.00 0.81
N LYS A 74 9.04 8.24 1.91
CA LYS A 74 9.61 8.22 3.27
C LYS A 74 9.02 7.07 4.06
N VAL A 75 9.86 6.13 4.44
CA VAL A 75 9.47 5.04 5.36
C VAL A 75 9.23 5.62 6.75
N THR A 76 8.06 5.37 7.31
CA THR A 76 7.58 5.91 8.59
C THR A 76 7.20 4.83 9.60
N GLY A 77 6.94 3.62 9.14
CA GLY A 77 6.55 2.48 9.98
C GLY A 77 7.67 1.45 10.20
N PRO A 78 7.31 0.23 10.63
CA PRO A 78 8.29 -0.82 10.88
C PRO A 78 9.07 -1.13 9.60
N VAL A 79 10.34 -1.51 9.75
CA VAL A 79 11.12 -2.15 8.68
C VAL A 79 11.54 -3.50 9.23
N ARG A 80 10.97 -4.56 8.70
CA ARG A 80 11.29 -5.95 9.09
C ARG A 80 12.19 -6.64 8.09
#